data_AF-Q17Q65-F1
#
_entry.id   AF-Q17Q65-F1
#
_cell.length_a   1.000
_cell.length_b   1.000
_cell.length_c   1.000
_cell.angle_alpha   90.00
_cell.angle_beta   90.00
_cell.angle_gamma   90.00
#
_symmetry.space_group_name_H-M   'P 1'
#
loop_
_entity.id
_entity.type
_entity.pdbx_description
1 polymer ?
#
loop_
_entity_poly.entity_id
_entity_poly.type
_entity_poly.pdbx_seq_one_letter_code
_entity_poly.pdbx_strand_id
1 'polypeptide(L)'
;MASNQTYIDRLQTALKAQLMNPDFSDGVEVAITNFAQLYSDPEFIKLTCGMDMFFAVFPQHNRAKLRFGTLIMAHKDCTGLSAITAGCELMHHTTRVFSRWLMTPVLRSDMNRMTIPGQEICIPYSYSPYLSGLGIVDKSPYSAALNCGLHMFTHMIGCAVPMARSVNAIYFQPSGLQAIIDNAILFIYAHSCTGSLQKQFFRASEVGTVKKVEEESRQYMEEMRKRLQDFKNEEEQNTGSGDDEEAASRPGTPDSSHSEGGGGDLEDLESVSELGGVVEGEPTSRDALDWYMYISRYYHGSLPARMRAVALDRWSKLTDVRPNTVGEFVKRMSKNVQP
;
A
#
# COMPACT_ATOMS: atom_id res chain seq x y z
N MET A 1 17.42 20.00 -10.22
CA MET A 1 16.55 18.91 -10.73
C MET A 1 17.21 18.31 -11.96
N ALA A 2 17.47 17.00 -11.99
CA ALA A 2 17.84 16.35 -13.25
C ALA A 2 16.59 16.33 -14.14
N SER A 3 16.63 17.05 -15.27
CA SER A 3 15.57 16.97 -16.27
C SER A 3 15.56 15.57 -16.89
N ASN A 4 14.47 15.19 -17.59
CA ASN A 4 14.48 13.97 -18.41
C ASN A 4 15.70 13.94 -19.35
N GLN A 5 16.15 15.11 -19.83
CA GLN A 5 17.35 15.23 -20.64
C GLN A 5 18.62 14.83 -19.88
N THR A 6 18.82 15.33 -18.65
CA THR A 6 19.97 14.94 -17.82
C THR A 6 20.01 13.43 -17.55
N TYR A 7 18.85 12.78 -17.43
CA TYR A 7 18.77 11.32 -17.31
C TYR A 7 19.20 10.62 -18.61
N ILE A 8 18.69 11.08 -19.76
CA ILE A 8 19.07 10.57 -21.08
C ILE A 8 20.58 10.69 -21.28
N ASP A 9 21.17 11.85 -21.00
CA ASP A 9 22.60 12.12 -21.20
C ASP A 9 23.49 11.19 -20.34
N ARG A 10 23.09 10.95 -19.09
CA ARG A 10 23.77 9.98 -18.20
C ARG A 10 23.69 8.56 -18.74
N LEU A 11 22.50 8.16 -19.23
CA LEU A 11 22.27 6.82 -19.75
C LEU A 11 23.06 6.59 -21.05
N GLN A 12 23.14 7.60 -21.92
CA GLN A 12 23.99 7.59 -23.11
C GLN A 12 25.47 7.45 -22.76
N THR A 13 25.94 8.20 -21.76
CA THR A 13 27.33 8.11 -21.30
C THR A 13 27.66 6.72 -20.76
N ALA A 14 26.77 6.15 -19.95
CA ALA A 14 26.92 4.79 -19.42
C ALA A 14 26.90 3.73 -20.54
N LEU A 15 26.00 3.88 -21.52
CA LEU A 15 25.91 2.97 -22.67
C LEU A 15 27.21 2.99 -23.48
N LYS A 16 27.71 4.18 -23.85
CA LYS A 16 28.97 4.34 -24.59
C LYS A 16 30.16 3.70 -23.87
N ALA A 17 30.21 3.79 -22.55
CA ALA A 17 31.28 3.19 -21.74
C ALA A 17 31.23 1.66 -21.67
N GLN A 18 30.07 1.03 -21.90
CA GLN A 18 29.90 -0.42 -21.80
C GLN A 18 30.03 -1.17 -23.12
N LEU A 19 29.91 -0.46 -24.26
CA LEU A 19 30.10 -1.05 -25.58
C LEU A 19 31.58 -1.35 -25.80
N MET A 20 31.89 -2.61 -26.10
CA MET A 20 33.24 -3.16 -26.08
C MET A 20 34.16 -2.68 -27.22
N ASN A 21 33.67 -1.90 -28.19
CA ASN A 21 34.42 -1.60 -29.41
C ASN A 21 34.26 -0.14 -29.88
N PRO A 22 35.32 0.52 -30.38
CA PRO A 22 35.27 1.89 -30.93
C PRO A 22 34.28 2.04 -32.08
N ASP A 23 34.05 0.98 -32.86
CA ASP A 23 33.18 1.00 -34.05
C ASP A 23 31.68 1.21 -33.74
N PHE A 24 31.28 1.16 -32.47
CA PHE A 24 29.89 1.36 -32.03
C PHE A 24 29.62 2.80 -31.53
N SER A 25 30.61 3.71 -31.52
CA SER A 25 30.44 5.09 -31.04
C SER A 25 29.44 5.91 -31.87
N ASP A 26 29.41 5.66 -33.17
CA ASP A 26 28.73 6.53 -34.14
C ASP A 26 27.25 6.14 -34.37
N GLY A 27 26.84 4.93 -33.94
CA GLY A 27 25.47 4.42 -34.14
C GLY A 27 24.43 4.93 -33.14
N VAL A 28 24.85 5.48 -31.99
CA VAL A 28 23.93 5.85 -30.90
C VAL A 28 23.09 7.09 -31.22
N GLU A 29 23.66 8.10 -31.88
CA GLU A 29 22.92 9.33 -32.23
C GLU A 29 21.90 9.09 -33.35
N VAL A 30 22.24 8.28 -34.36
CA VAL A 30 21.34 7.90 -35.45
C VAL A 30 20.21 6.98 -34.96
N ALA A 31 20.48 6.16 -33.95
CA ALA A 31 19.48 5.24 -33.40
C ALA A 31 18.34 5.94 -32.64
N ILE A 32 18.57 7.14 -32.08
CA ILE A 32 17.55 7.82 -31.27
C ILE A 32 16.40 8.36 -32.13
N THR A 33 16.68 8.79 -33.35
CA THR A 33 15.69 9.45 -34.22
C THR A 33 14.73 8.47 -34.90
N ASN A 34 15.15 7.21 -35.14
CA ASN A 34 14.44 6.27 -36.02
C ASN A 34 13.94 4.98 -35.35
N PHE A 35 14.30 4.68 -34.10
CA PHE A 35 14.01 3.36 -33.49
C PHE A 35 12.72 3.29 -32.67
N ALA A 36 11.99 4.39 -32.48
CA ALA A 36 10.72 4.37 -31.72
C ALA A 36 9.70 3.37 -32.31
N GLN A 37 9.71 3.20 -33.64
CA GLN A 37 8.87 2.22 -34.34
C GLN A 37 9.33 0.78 -34.07
N LEU A 38 10.65 0.54 -33.97
CA LEU A 38 11.20 -0.78 -33.66
C LEU A 38 10.83 -1.22 -32.24
N TYR A 39 10.86 -0.31 -31.27
CA TYR A 39 10.43 -0.58 -29.89
C TYR A 39 8.92 -0.84 -29.76
N SER A 40 8.14 -0.52 -30.79
CA SER A 40 6.70 -0.78 -30.83
C SER A 40 6.37 -2.10 -31.53
N ASP A 41 7.35 -2.73 -32.20
CA ASP A 41 7.16 -3.99 -32.93
C ASP A 41 7.15 -5.19 -31.97
N PRO A 42 6.07 -6.00 -31.92
CA PRO A 42 5.96 -7.14 -31.02
C PRO A 42 7.05 -8.19 -31.21
N GLU A 43 7.50 -8.44 -32.45
CA GLU A 43 8.52 -9.45 -32.73
C GLU A 43 9.90 -9.00 -32.23
N PHE A 44 10.23 -7.72 -32.39
CA PHE A 44 11.42 -7.14 -31.77
C PHE A 44 11.39 -7.22 -30.24
N ILE A 45 10.24 -6.94 -29.60
CA ILE A 45 10.09 -7.06 -28.15
C ILE A 45 10.29 -8.52 -27.69
N LYS A 46 9.74 -9.50 -28.41
CA LYS A 46 9.95 -10.93 -28.09
C LYS A 46 11.43 -11.31 -28.16
N LEU A 47 12.15 -10.85 -29.18
CA LEU A 47 13.59 -11.10 -29.32
C LEU A 47 14.38 -10.50 -28.15
N THR A 48 14.10 -9.24 -27.78
CA THR A 48 14.79 -8.60 -26.65
C THR A 48 14.46 -9.26 -25.31
N CYS A 49 13.22 -9.74 -25.10
CA CYS A 49 12.85 -10.55 -23.94
C CYS A 49 13.64 -11.87 -23.89
N GLY A 50 13.74 -12.57 -25.02
CA GLY A 50 14.52 -13.80 -25.12
C GLY A 50 16.01 -13.60 -24.80
N MET A 51 16.59 -12.49 -25.28
CA MET A 51 17.96 -12.11 -24.94
C MET A 51 18.13 -11.82 -23.44
N ASP A 52 17.23 -11.04 -22.84
CA ASP A 52 17.31 -10.73 -21.41
C ASP A 52 17.17 -11.99 -20.56
N MET A 53 16.19 -12.84 -20.87
CA MET A 53 15.93 -14.09 -20.17
C MET A 53 17.12 -15.04 -20.26
N PHE A 54 17.72 -15.20 -21.46
CA PHE A 54 18.90 -16.03 -21.64
C PHE A 54 20.07 -15.55 -20.78
N PHE A 55 20.42 -14.26 -20.84
CA PHE A 55 21.53 -13.73 -20.05
C PHE A 55 21.19 -13.59 -18.56
N ALA A 56 19.91 -13.60 -18.17
CA ALA A 56 19.52 -13.72 -16.76
C ALA A 56 19.91 -15.09 -16.20
N VAL A 57 19.70 -16.15 -16.98
CA VAL A 57 20.11 -17.53 -16.63
C VAL A 57 21.63 -17.69 -16.70
N PHE A 58 22.30 -17.05 -17.67
CA PHE A 58 23.74 -17.15 -17.91
C PHE A 58 24.50 -15.83 -17.66
N PRO A 59 24.58 -15.33 -16.41
CA PRO A 59 25.16 -14.02 -16.12
C PRO A 59 26.67 -13.94 -16.39
N GLN A 60 27.37 -15.07 -16.43
CA GLN A 60 28.82 -15.14 -16.70
C GLN A 60 29.16 -15.25 -18.19
N HIS A 61 28.17 -15.24 -19.08
CA HIS A 61 28.41 -15.30 -20.52
C HIS A 61 29.16 -14.04 -20.99
N ASN A 62 30.10 -14.19 -21.94
CA ASN A 62 30.92 -13.09 -22.47
C ASN A 62 30.10 -11.88 -22.97
N ARG A 63 28.88 -12.14 -23.45
CA ARG A 63 27.93 -11.14 -23.96
C ARG A 63 26.82 -10.73 -22.97
N ALA A 64 26.88 -11.16 -21.71
CA ALA A 64 25.87 -10.83 -20.70
C ALA A 64 25.71 -9.31 -20.47
N LYS A 65 26.72 -8.51 -20.83
CA LYS A 65 26.64 -7.04 -20.84
C LYS A 65 25.52 -6.47 -21.71
N LEU A 66 25.04 -7.22 -22.72
CA LEU A 66 23.89 -6.82 -23.54
C LEU A 66 22.61 -6.60 -22.70
N ARG A 67 22.54 -7.18 -21.49
CA ARG A 67 21.44 -6.93 -20.56
C ARG A 67 21.27 -5.48 -20.15
N PHE A 68 22.29 -4.64 -20.28
CA PHE A 68 22.16 -3.22 -19.99
C PHE A 68 20.99 -2.57 -20.75
N GLY A 69 20.79 -2.96 -22.02
CA GLY A 69 19.68 -2.46 -22.84
C GLY A 69 18.38 -3.24 -22.68
N THR A 70 18.45 -4.52 -22.31
CA THR A 70 17.28 -5.42 -22.29
C THR A 70 16.68 -5.62 -20.90
N LEU A 71 17.34 -5.17 -19.83
CA LEU A 71 16.91 -5.34 -18.44
C LEU A 71 15.50 -4.77 -18.19
N ILE A 72 15.16 -3.69 -18.91
CA ILE A 72 13.85 -3.04 -18.84
C ILE A 72 12.70 -3.92 -19.37
N MET A 73 12.99 -5.03 -20.06
CA MET A 73 11.98 -5.98 -20.50
C MET A 73 11.51 -6.89 -19.36
N ALA A 74 12.36 -7.13 -18.36
CA ALA A 74 11.97 -7.88 -17.17
C ALA A 74 10.97 -7.07 -16.33
N HIS A 75 9.86 -7.70 -15.97
CA HIS A 75 8.72 -7.10 -15.27
C HIS A 75 8.13 -5.87 -15.98
N LYS A 76 8.29 -5.79 -17.32
CA LYS A 76 7.62 -4.79 -18.13
C LYS A 76 6.10 -4.89 -17.88
N ASP A 77 5.47 -3.73 -17.68
CA ASP A 77 4.04 -3.60 -17.39
C ASP A 77 3.58 -4.33 -16.13
N CYS A 78 4.49 -4.67 -15.21
CA CYS A 78 4.18 -5.34 -13.93
C CYS A 78 4.38 -4.40 -12.72
N THR A 79 4.24 -3.09 -12.93
CA THR A 79 4.49 -2.06 -11.90
C THR A 79 3.56 -2.13 -10.69
N GLY A 80 2.42 -2.81 -10.78
CA GLY A 80 1.54 -3.10 -9.65
C GLY A 80 2.18 -4.05 -8.62
N LEU A 81 3.01 -5.01 -9.05
CA LEU A 81 3.77 -5.85 -8.13
C LEU A 81 4.82 -5.05 -7.34
N SER A 82 5.36 -3.99 -7.96
CA SER A 82 6.25 -3.06 -7.28
C SER A 82 5.55 -2.32 -6.14
N ALA A 83 4.23 -2.08 -6.22
CA ALA A 83 3.47 -1.50 -5.12
C ALA A 83 3.38 -2.47 -3.93
N ILE A 84 3.16 -3.77 -4.17
CA ILE A 84 3.20 -4.78 -3.08
C ILE A 84 4.59 -4.79 -2.43
N THR A 85 5.64 -4.82 -3.24
CA THR A 85 7.03 -4.85 -2.75
C THR A 85 7.34 -3.61 -1.92
N ALA A 86 6.99 -2.42 -2.42
CA ALA A 86 7.18 -1.15 -1.71
C ALA A 86 6.37 -1.09 -0.40
N GLY A 87 5.15 -1.64 -0.37
CA GLY A 87 4.34 -1.75 0.86
C GLY A 87 4.98 -2.66 1.91
N CYS A 88 5.55 -3.79 1.48
CA CYS A 88 6.30 -4.69 2.36
C CYS A 88 7.59 -4.04 2.90
N GLU A 89 8.32 -3.31 2.04
CA GLU A 89 9.50 -2.52 2.43
C GLU A 89 9.16 -1.47 3.48
N LEU A 90 8.04 -0.74 3.30
CA LEU A 90 7.56 0.28 4.23
C LEU A 90 7.25 -0.27 5.62
N MET A 91 6.75 -1.51 5.70
CA MET A 91 6.43 -2.14 6.98
C MET A 91 7.56 -2.97 7.56
N HIS A 92 8.61 -3.26 6.80
CA HIS A 92 9.60 -4.28 7.13
C HIS A 92 8.98 -5.66 7.45
N HIS A 93 7.90 -6.00 6.74
CA HIS A 93 7.11 -7.20 6.98
C HIS A 93 6.69 -7.88 5.68
N THR A 94 6.14 -9.09 5.81
CA THR A 94 5.71 -9.91 4.67
C THR A 94 4.44 -9.37 3.99
N THR A 95 4.21 -9.80 2.75
CA THR A 95 2.95 -9.55 2.01
C THR A 95 1.72 -9.95 2.82
N ARG A 96 1.81 -11.02 3.61
CA ARG A 96 0.71 -11.47 4.47
C ARG A 96 0.36 -10.41 5.52
N VAL A 97 1.35 -9.84 6.19
CA VAL A 97 1.11 -8.78 7.18
C VAL A 97 0.61 -7.51 6.48
N PHE A 98 1.18 -7.16 5.32
CA PHE A 98 0.75 -6.00 4.53
C PHE A 98 -0.71 -6.11 4.09
N SER A 99 -1.12 -7.29 3.65
CA SER A 99 -2.49 -7.55 3.19
C SER A 99 -3.55 -7.32 4.28
N ARG A 100 -3.20 -7.43 5.57
CA ARG A 100 -4.12 -7.16 6.68
C ARG A 100 -4.52 -5.68 6.78
N TRP A 101 -3.70 -4.78 6.26
CA TRP A 101 -3.98 -3.34 6.19
C TRP A 101 -4.83 -2.93 4.98
N LEU A 102 -5.25 -3.89 4.14
CA LEU A 102 -6.08 -3.62 2.97
C LEU A 102 -7.56 -3.70 3.35
N MET A 103 -8.08 -2.61 3.91
CA MET A 103 -9.42 -2.57 4.52
C MET A 103 -10.55 -2.23 3.54
N THR A 104 -10.27 -2.04 2.25
CA THR A 104 -11.29 -1.71 1.25
C THR A 104 -11.48 -2.82 0.21
N PRO A 105 -12.71 -3.00 -0.34
CA PRO A 105 -12.98 -4.03 -1.34
C PRO A 105 -12.13 -3.90 -2.61
N VAL A 106 -11.79 -2.67 -3.01
CA VAL A 106 -10.96 -2.38 -4.18
C VAL A 106 -9.53 -2.89 -3.96
N LEU A 107 -8.95 -2.61 -2.79
CA LEU A 107 -7.60 -3.08 -2.44
C LEU A 107 -7.52 -4.61 -2.37
N ARG A 108 -8.56 -5.25 -1.82
CA ARG A 108 -8.68 -6.71 -1.82
C ARG A 108 -8.74 -7.28 -3.24
N SER A 109 -9.53 -6.68 -4.11
CA SER A 109 -9.65 -7.12 -5.52
C SER A 109 -8.31 -7.03 -6.25
N ASP A 110 -7.61 -5.90 -6.11
CA ASP A 110 -6.28 -5.68 -6.69
C ASP A 110 -5.25 -6.69 -6.18
N MET A 111 -5.22 -6.93 -4.86
CA MET A 111 -4.32 -7.92 -4.27
C MET A 111 -4.63 -9.34 -4.76
N ASN A 112 -5.91 -9.75 -4.77
CA ASN A 112 -6.31 -11.08 -5.23
C ASN A 112 -5.96 -11.31 -6.71
N ARG A 113 -6.11 -10.28 -7.55
CA ARG A 113 -5.74 -10.33 -8.97
C ARG A 113 -4.25 -10.61 -9.16
N MET A 114 -3.40 -10.01 -8.33
CA MET A 114 -1.95 -10.14 -8.42
C MET A 114 -1.36 -11.35 -7.68
N THR A 115 -2.13 -12.01 -6.81
CA THR A 115 -1.66 -13.12 -5.97
C THR A 115 -2.28 -14.47 -6.35
N ILE A 116 -2.79 -14.59 -7.57
CA ILE A 116 -3.31 -15.85 -8.12
C ILE A 116 -2.19 -16.92 -8.07
N PRO A 117 -2.42 -18.10 -7.47
CA PRO A 117 -1.44 -19.18 -7.45
C PRO A 117 -1.09 -19.70 -8.85
N GLY A 118 0.08 -20.32 -8.99
CA GLY A 118 0.51 -20.97 -10.24
C GLY A 118 0.98 -20.04 -11.35
N GLN A 119 1.14 -18.74 -11.08
CA GLN A 119 1.59 -17.74 -12.06
C GLN A 119 3.11 -17.56 -12.12
N GLU A 120 3.87 -18.39 -11.38
CA GLU A 120 5.33 -18.42 -11.36
C GLU A 120 6.03 -17.08 -11.01
N ILE A 121 5.31 -16.10 -10.43
CA ILE A 121 5.83 -14.76 -10.11
C ILE A 121 7.02 -14.77 -9.14
N CYS A 122 7.18 -15.83 -8.36
CA CYS A 122 8.27 -16.00 -7.40
C CYS A 122 9.34 -16.99 -7.88
N ILE A 123 9.22 -17.54 -9.09
CA ILE A 123 10.17 -18.51 -9.63
C ILE A 123 11.27 -17.75 -10.38
N PRO A 124 12.55 -17.86 -9.94
CA PRO A 124 13.65 -17.29 -10.68
C PRO A 124 13.70 -17.85 -12.10
N TYR A 125 13.92 -16.98 -13.10
CA TYR A 125 14.07 -17.36 -14.51
C TYR A 125 12.82 -17.96 -15.20
N SER A 126 11.63 -17.76 -14.62
CA SER A 126 10.36 -18.08 -15.31
C SER A 126 10.13 -17.16 -16.52
N TYR A 127 9.15 -17.50 -17.37
CA TYR A 127 8.57 -16.61 -18.36
C TYR A 127 7.71 -15.48 -17.75
N SER A 128 7.27 -15.64 -16.49
CA SER A 128 6.37 -14.71 -15.80
C SER A 128 6.86 -13.24 -15.81
N PRO A 129 8.14 -12.92 -15.53
CA PRO A 129 8.64 -11.55 -15.65
C PRO A 129 8.48 -10.94 -17.06
N TYR A 130 8.37 -11.75 -18.11
CA TYR A 130 8.34 -11.32 -19.49
C TYR A 130 6.97 -11.47 -20.16
N LEU A 131 5.90 -11.77 -19.39
CA LEU A 131 4.57 -12.08 -19.93
C LEU A 131 4.02 -11.05 -20.92
N SER A 132 4.23 -9.76 -20.68
CA SER A 132 3.78 -8.71 -21.59
C SER A 132 4.67 -8.60 -22.82
N GLY A 133 5.99 -8.69 -22.65
CA GLY A 133 6.92 -8.56 -23.76
C GLY A 133 6.92 -9.76 -24.71
N LEU A 134 6.68 -10.97 -24.18
CA LEU A 134 6.53 -12.18 -24.99
C LEU A 134 5.16 -12.30 -25.65
N GLY A 135 4.21 -11.43 -25.31
CA GLY A 135 2.83 -11.52 -25.81
C GLY A 135 2.06 -12.73 -25.25
N ILE A 136 2.40 -13.20 -24.05
CA ILE A 136 1.64 -14.25 -23.34
C ILE A 136 0.27 -13.70 -22.91
N VAL A 137 0.21 -12.40 -22.63
CA VAL A 137 -1.03 -11.68 -22.32
C VAL A 137 -1.11 -10.39 -23.13
N ASP A 138 -2.33 -10.02 -23.53
CA ASP A 138 -2.58 -8.72 -24.18
C ASP A 138 -2.51 -7.55 -23.19
N LYS A 139 -2.91 -7.79 -21.94
CA LYS A 139 -2.90 -6.81 -20.85
C LYS A 139 -2.38 -7.45 -19.59
N SER A 140 -1.37 -6.83 -19.00
CA SER A 140 -0.77 -7.32 -17.76
C SER A 140 -1.76 -7.24 -16.60
N PRO A 141 -2.06 -8.37 -15.92
CA PRO A 141 -2.85 -8.37 -14.70
C PRO A 141 -2.11 -7.69 -13.53
N TYR A 142 -0.82 -7.44 -13.70
CA TYR A 142 0.11 -6.89 -12.71
C TYR A 142 0.41 -5.41 -12.93
N SER A 143 -0.27 -4.74 -13.87
CA SER A 143 -0.03 -3.33 -14.16
C SER A 143 -0.58 -2.41 -13.08
N ALA A 144 0.08 -1.27 -12.85
CA ALA A 144 -0.43 -0.25 -11.92
C ALA A 144 -1.79 0.31 -12.35
N ALA A 145 -2.02 0.43 -13.67
CA ALA A 145 -3.28 0.95 -14.21
C ALA A 145 -4.47 -0.01 -14.04
N LEU A 146 -4.24 -1.32 -13.91
CA LEU A 146 -5.31 -2.27 -13.59
C LEU A 146 -5.52 -2.44 -12.07
N ASN A 147 -4.47 -2.16 -11.30
CA ASN A 147 -4.46 -2.27 -9.83
C ASN A 147 -4.30 -0.89 -9.17
N CYS A 148 -5.08 0.08 -9.66
CA CYS A 148 -4.97 1.48 -9.28
C CYS A 148 -5.15 1.71 -7.78
N GLY A 149 -6.03 0.94 -7.14
CA GLY A 149 -6.33 1.12 -5.73
C GLY A 149 -5.11 0.81 -4.88
N LEU A 150 -4.50 -0.36 -5.10
CA LEU A 150 -3.32 -0.77 -4.33
C LEU A 150 -2.09 0.09 -4.64
N HIS A 151 -1.93 0.51 -5.90
CA HIS A 151 -0.93 1.49 -6.30
C HIS A 151 -1.08 2.80 -5.52
N MET A 152 -2.28 3.38 -5.52
CA MET A 152 -2.55 4.63 -4.80
C MET A 152 -2.34 4.49 -3.30
N PHE A 153 -2.90 3.45 -2.68
CA PHE A 153 -2.73 3.19 -1.26
C PHE A 153 -1.25 3.16 -0.83
N THR A 154 -0.45 2.34 -1.52
CA THR A 154 0.97 2.16 -1.22
C THR A 154 1.73 3.48 -1.37
N HIS A 155 1.52 4.19 -2.47
CA HIS A 155 2.28 5.41 -2.73
C HIS A 155 1.84 6.59 -1.88
N MET A 156 0.57 6.66 -1.44
CA MET A 156 0.14 7.66 -0.44
C MET A 156 0.84 7.46 0.90
N ILE A 157 1.00 6.20 1.34
CA ILE A 157 1.79 5.87 2.54
C ILE A 157 3.27 6.23 2.33
N GLY A 158 3.85 5.85 1.18
CA GLY A 158 5.23 6.18 0.85
C GLY A 158 5.51 7.68 0.74
N CYS A 159 4.50 8.49 0.40
CA CYS A 159 4.57 9.95 0.44
C CYS A 159 4.64 10.50 1.88
N ALA A 160 4.14 9.78 2.88
CA ALA A 160 4.26 10.20 4.28
C ALA A 160 5.67 9.94 4.86
N VAL A 161 6.45 9.01 4.28
CA VAL A 161 7.87 8.71 4.62
C VAL A 161 8.81 9.23 3.53
N PRO A 162 8.53 10.44 3.01
CA PRO A 162 8.91 11.00 1.68
C PRO A 162 9.80 10.13 0.77
N MET A 163 9.35 8.93 0.39
CA MET A 163 10.12 8.06 -0.50
C MET A 163 10.09 8.64 -1.91
N ALA A 164 11.24 8.99 -2.48
CA ALA A 164 11.33 9.62 -3.81
C ALA A 164 10.57 8.83 -4.91
N ARG A 165 10.59 7.50 -4.83
CA ARG A 165 9.83 6.60 -5.72
C ARG A 165 8.31 6.83 -5.63
N SER A 166 7.78 6.98 -4.42
CA SER A 166 6.35 7.15 -4.16
C SER A 166 5.87 8.57 -4.42
N VAL A 167 6.68 9.57 -4.05
CA VAL A 167 6.40 10.98 -4.31
C VAL A 167 6.16 11.23 -5.80
N ASN A 168 6.96 10.58 -6.65
CA ASN A 168 6.88 10.74 -8.10
C ASN A 168 6.19 9.58 -8.83
N ALA A 169 5.47 8.72 -8.10
CA ALA A 169 4.64 7.69 -8.72
C ALA A 169 3.48 8.36 -9.49
N ILE A 170 3.13 7.82 -10.66
CA ILE A 170 2.02 8.35 -11.49
C ILE A 170 0.72 8.26 -10.71
N TYR A 171 -0.09 9.31 -10.76
CA TYR A 171 -1.45 9.30 -10.21
C TYR A 171 -2.39 8.51 -11.12
N PHE A 172 -3.10 7.55 -10.52
CA PHE A 172 -4.25 6.91 -11.14
C PHE A 172 -5.45 7.12 -10.23
N GLN A 173 -6.62 7.42 -10.79
CA GLN A 173 -7.83 7.57 -9.99
C GLN A 173 -8.56 6.22 -9.85
N PRO A 174 -8.55 5.59 -8.66
CA PRO A 174 -9.28 4.35 -8.42
C PRO A 174 -10.76 4.64 -8.13
N SER A 175 -11.60 3.62 -8.28
CA SER A 175 -12.93 3.64 -7.67
C SER A 175 -12.81 3.67 -6.14
N GLY A 176 -13.73 4.39 -5.48
CA GLY A 176 -13.72 4.49 -4.01
C GLY A 176 -12.49 5.17 -3.41
N LEU A 177 -11.89 6.14 -4.14
CA LEU A 177 -10.68 6.85 -3.73
C LEU A 177 -10.73 7.36 -2.28
N GLN A 178 -11.87 7.89 -1.81
CA GLN A 178 -12.00 8.41 -0.44
C GLN A 178 -11.73 7.33 0.62
N ALA A 179 -12.28 6.13 0.45
CA ALA A 179 -12.05 5.03 1.38
C ALA A 179 -10.58 4.57 1.36
N ILE A 180 -9.90 4.70 0.21
CA ILE A 180 -8.47 4.37 0.09
C ILE A 180 -7.61 5.44 0.78
N ILE A 181 -7.97 6.72 0.65
CA ILE A 181 -7.34 7.83 1.38
C ILE A 181 -7.48 7.60 2.88
N ASP A 182 -8.70 7.31 3.33
CA ASP A 182 -8.98 7.06 4.75
C ASP A 182 -8.16 5.86 5.26
N ASN A 183 -8.17 4.73 4.55
CA ASN A 183 -7.34 3.57 4.92
C ASN A 183 -5.83 3.93 4.99
N ALA A 184 -5.32 4.75 4.05
CA ALA A 184 -3.93 5.21 4.08
C ALA A 184 -3.64 6.14 5.27
N ILE A 185 -4.57 7.03 5.63
CA ILE A 185 -4.44 7.91 6.80
C ILE A 185 -4.39 7.08 8.08
N LEU A 186 -5.29 6.11 8.23
CA LEU A 186 -5.31 5.20 9.38
C LEU A 186 -3.97 4.47 9.52
N PHE A 187 -3.48 3.92 8.40
CA PHE A 187 -2.17 3.27 8.35
C PHE A 187 -1.05 4.20 8.82
N ILE A 188 -0.98 5.42 8.25
CA ILE A 188 0.05 6.41 8.58
C ILE A 188 -0.01 6.76 10.05
N TYR A 189 -1.20 7.02 10.59
CA TYR A 189 -1.39 7.37 11.99
C TYR A 189 -0.95 6.24 12.91
N ALA A 190 -1.45 5.03 12.69
CA ALA A 190 -1.12 3.85 13.49
C ALA A 190 0.39 3.61 13.57
N HIS A 191 1.10 3.73 12.43
CA HIS A 191 2.55 3.55 12.39
C HIS A 191 3.35 4.74 12.93
N SER A 192 2.68 5.87 13.20
CA SER A 192 3.30 7.08 13.75
C SER A 192 3.21 7.16 15.27
N CYS A 193 2.12 6.68 15.86
CA CYS A 193 1.93 6.71 17.32
C CYS A 193 2.44 5.44 18.02
N THR A 194 2.61 4.33 17.30
CA THR A 194 3.10 3.07 17.88
C THR A 194 4.62 2.96 17.68
N GLY A 195 5.38 2.94 18.77
CA GLY A 195 6.83 2.75 18.74
C GLY A 195 7.21 1.27 18.64
N SER A 196 8.13 0.91 17.75
CA SER A 196 8.77 -0.41 17.73
C SER A 196 10.17 -0.39 18.35
N LEU A 197 10.44 0.60 19.20
CA LEU A 197 11.77 0.78 19.77
C LEU A 197 12.04 -0.34 20.78
N GLN A 198 13.04 -1.16 20.49
CA GLN A 198 13.48 -2.26 21.35
C GLN A 198 14.99 -2.22 21.51
N LYS A 199 15.48 -2.45 22.73
CA LYS A 199 16.92 -2.42 23.03
C LYS A 199 17.61 -3.65 22.41
N GLN A 200 18.41 -3.43 21.38
CA GLN A 200 19.10 -4.51 20.65
C GLN A 200 20.42 -4.95 21.30
N PHE A 201 21.09 -4.03 22.00
CA PHE A 201 22.36 -4.30 22.66
C PHE A 201 22.25 -3.95 24.14
N PHE A 202 22.65 -4.88 24.99
CA PHE A 202 22.67 -4.73 26.45
C PHE A 202 23.92 -5.39 27.01
N ARG A 203 24.39 -4.91 28.17
CA ARG A 203 25.49 -5.55 28.88
C ARG A 203 25.03 -6.93 29.37
N ALA A 204 25.96 -7.86 29.56
CA ALA A 204 25.65 -9.18 30.10
C ALA A 204 24.91 -9.11 31.45
N SER A 205 25.21 -8.10 32.27
CA SER A 205 24.53 -7.84 33.54
C SER A 205 23.08 -7.35 33.41
N GLU A 206 22.69 -6.84 32.24
CA GLU A 206 21.37 -6.23 32.00
C GLU A 206 20.39 -7.18 31.30
N VAL A 207 20.86 -8.36 30.85
CA VAL A 207 20.07 -9.34 30.09
C VAL A 207 18.77 -9.72 30.82
N GLY A 208 18.87 -9.99 32.12
CA GLY A 208 17.72 -10.39 32.94
C GLY A 208 16.68 -9.27 33.07
N THR A 209 17.14 -8.03 33.28
CA THR A 209 16.26 -6.86 33.39
C THR A 209 15.54 -6.59 32.07
N VAL A 210 16.25 -6.63 30.94
CA VAL A 210 15.66 -6.39 29.61
C VAL A 210 14.62 -7.47 29.29
N LYS A 211 14.95 -8.75 29.49
CA LYS A 211 14.00 -9.85 29.26
C LYS A 211 12.74 -9.70 30.10
N LYS A 212 12.89 -9.35 31.38
CA LYS A 212 11.74 -9.14 32.28
C LYS A 212 10.82 -8.03 31.78
N VAL A 213 11.37 -6.87 31.41
CA VAL A 213 10.60 -5.73 30.88
C VAL A 213 9.90 -6.09 29.56
N GLU A 214 10.59 -6.80 28.66
CA GLU A 214 10.00 -7.24 27.38
C GLU A 214 8.89 -8.29 27.57
N GLU A 215 9.02 -9.16 28.57
CA GLU A 215 8.04 -10.18 28.89
C GLU A 215 6.81 -9.58 29.58
N GLU A 216 7.00 -8.63 30.51
CA GLU A 216 5.93 -7.82 31.10
C GLU A 216 5.16 -7.03 30.02
N SER A 217 5.89 -6.41 29.08
CA SER A 217 5.28 -5.70 27.96
C SER A 217 4.47 -6.63 27.05
N ARG A 218 4.96 -7.86 26.82
CA ARG A 218 4.25 -8.89 26.04
C ARG A 218 2.98 -9.36 26.75
N GLN A 219 3.08 -9.67 28.04
CA GLN A 219 1.95 -10.11 28.86
C GLN A 219 0.84 -9.06 28.91
N TYR A 220 1.21 -7.78 29.08
CA TYR A 220 0.26 -6.67 29.03
C TYR A 220 -0.49 -6.61 27.68
N MET A 221 0.23 -6.75 26.55
CA MET A 221 -0.40 -6.78 25.23
C MET A 221 -1.33 -8.00 25.04
N GLU A 222 -0.95 -9.15 25.57
CA GLU A 222 -1.75 -10.38 25.46
C GLU A 222 -3.00 -10.33 26.35
N GLU A 223 -2.91 -9.75 27.55
CA GLU A 223 -4.06 -9.48 28.40
C GLU A 223 -5.02 -8.48 27.73
N MET A 224 -4.50 -7.43 27.11
CA MET A 224 -5.32 -6.46 26.38
C MET A 224 -6.04 -7.12 25.19
N ARG A 225 -5.36 -8.02 24.47
CA ARG A 225 -5.97 -8.83 23.40
C ARG A 225 -7.09 -9.73 23.93
N LYS A 226 -6.86 -10.37 25.07
CA LYS A 226 -7.85 -11.24 25.71
C LYS A 226 -9.08 -10.45 26.13
N ARG A 227 -8.92 -9.27 26.73
CA ARG A 227 -10.04 -8.38 27.06
C ARG A 227 -10.87 -8.03 25.83
N LEU A 228 -10.23 -7.64 24.72
CA LEU A 228 -10.92 -7.37 23.46
C LEU A 228 -11.73 -8.57 22.95
N GLN A 229 -11.23 -9.79 23.19
CA GLN A 229 -11.88 -11.03 22.77
C GLN A 229 -12.99 -11.49 23.73
N ASP A 230 -12.85 -11.26 25.03
CA ASP A 230 -13.88 -11.56 26.03
C ASP A 230 -15.08 -10.61 25.86
N PHE A 231 -14.83 -9.31 25.60
CA PHE A 231 -15.90 -8.36 25.24
C PHE A 231 -16.68 -8.78 23.99
N LYS A 232 -16.02 -9.41 23.01
CA LYS A 232 -16.68 -9.94 21.81
C LYS A 232 -17.68 -11.07 22.17
N ASN A 233 -17.28 -11.96 23.08
CA ASN A 233 -18.15 -13.06 23.50
C ASN A 233 -19.37 -12.55 24.28
N GLU A 234 -19.22 -11.45 25.03
CA GLU A 234 -20.32 -10.80 25.75
C GLU A 234 -21.30 -10.09 24.79
N GLU A 235 -20.82 -9.40 23.75
CA GLU A 235 -21.69 -8.78 22.72
C GLU A 235 -22.44 -9.83 21.86
N GLU A 236 -21.80 -10.96 21.54
CA GLU A 236 -22.46 -12.08 20.84
C GLU A 236 -23.50 -12.80 21.72
N GLN A 237 -23.31 -12.83 23.04
CA GLN A 237 -24.31 -13.37 23.98
C GLN A 237 -25.50 -12.42 24.18
N ASN A 238 -25.28 -11.11 24.15
CA ASN A 238 -26.34 -10.12 24.37
C ASN A 238 -27.21 -9.86 23.12
N THR A 239 -26.80 -10.34 21.94
CA THR A 239 -27.57 -10.28 20.69
C THR A 239 -28.29 -11.58 20.34
N GLY A 240 -28.11 -12.64 21.15
CA GLY A 240 -28.68 -13.98 20.90
C GLY A 240 -29.89 -14.36 21.76
N SER A 241 -30.42 -13.47 22.61
CA SER A 241 -31.56 -13.76 23.49
C SER A 241 -32.79 -12.92 23.15
N GLY A 242 -33.29 -13.06 21.92
CA GLY A 242 -34.56 -12.49 21.49
C GLY A 242 -35.16 -13.33 20.38
N ASP A 243 -36.28 -13.99 20.70
CA ASP A 243 -37.30 -14.55 19.82
C ASP A 243 -37.25 -16.08 19.58
N ASP A 244 -37.93 -16.80 20.48
CA ASP A 244 -38.72 -18.00 20.14
C ASP A 244 -40.15 -17.80 20.69
N GLU A 245 -41.15 -18.28 19.93
CA GLU A 245 -42.62 -18.16 20.09
C GLU A 245 -43.22 -16.83 19.54
N GLU A 246 -44.21 -16.79 18.65
CA GLU A 246 -45.15 -17.77 18.12
C GLU A 246 -45.79 -17.18 16.82
N ALA A 247 -46.06 -18.01 15.81
CA ALA A 247 -46.67 -17.60 14.55
C ALA A 247 -48.18 -17.87 14.53
N ALA A 248 -49.03 -16.83 14.39
CA ALA A 248 -50.39 -16.98 13.85
C ALA A 248 -51.05 -15.65 13.38
N SER A 249 -51.38 -15.61 12.07
CA SER A 249 -52.62 -15.08 11.46
C SER A 249 -53.01 -13.58 11.50
N ARG A 250 -53.07 -12.98 10.30
CA ARG A 250 -53.65 -11.68 9.85
C ARG A 250 -55.20 -11.59 10.04
N PRO A 251 -55.94 -10.51 9.65
CA PRO A 251 -55.61 -9.11 9.19
C PRO A 251 -56.50 -7.97 9.79
N GLY A 252 -56.14 -6.69 9.53
CA GLY A 252 -57.10 -5.57 9.51
C GLY A 252 -56.51 -4.17 9.72
N THR A 253 -56.54 -3.32 8.69
CA THR A 253 -56.41 -1.84 8.74
C THR A 253 -57.80 -1.19 8.65
N PRO A 254 -58.00 0.14 8.81
CA PRO A 254 -57.18 1.23 9.40
C PRO A 254 -57.96 2.10 10.44
N ASP A 255 -57.31 3.02 11.15
CA ASP A 255 -57.50 4.50 11.03
C ASP A 255 -57.04 5.31 12.27
N SER A 256 -56.58 6.54 11.98
CA SER A 256 -56.48 7.76 12.83
C SER A 256 -55.46 7.91 13.98
N SER A 257 -54.56 8.88 13.73
CA SER A 257 -54.01 9.91 14.64
C SER A 257 -53.65 9.57 16.10
N HIS A 258 -52.36 9.63 16.42
CA HIS A 258 -51.83 10.56 17.43
C HIS A 258 -50.30 10.62 17.34
N SER A 259 -49.79 11.86 17.29
CA SER A 259 -48.39 12.19 17.51
C SER A 259 -48.04 12.06 18.99
N GLU A 260 -46.93 11.41 19.29
CA GLU A 260 -46.03 11.57 20.46
C GLU A 260 -44.92 10.51 20.24
N GLY A 261 -43.63 10.84 20.11
CA GLY A 261 -42.86 11.68 21.00
C GLY A 261 -42.02 10.79 21.93
N GLY A 262 -41.21 9.88 21.38
CA GLY A 262 -40.29 9.03 22.14
C GLY A 262 -38.87 9.59 22.05
N GLY A 263 -38.53 10.49 22.98
CA GLY A 263 -37.19 11.03 23.14
C GLY A 263 -36.20 9.95 23.57
N GLY A 264 -35.18 9.71 22.75
CA GLY A 264 -33.91 9.18 23.21
C GLY A 264 -33.04 10.37 23.61
N ASP A 265 -32.58 10.35 24.85
CA ASP A 265 -31.82 11.42 25.49
C ASP A 265 -30.63 11.89 24.63
N LEU A 266 -30.52 13.20 24.48
CA LEU A 266 -29.51 13.90 23.70
C LEU A 266 -28.28 14.26 24.55
N GLU A 267 -28.09 13.61 25.70
CA GLU A 267 -27.04 13.91 26.68
C GLU A 267 -25.80 13.00 26.61
N ASP A 268 -25.77 11.97 25.76
CA ASP A 268 -24.54 11.16 25.53
C ASP A 268 -23.58 11.78 24.49
N LEU A 269 -23.84 13.03 24.06
CA LEU A 269 -23.14 13.68 22.95
C LEU A 269 -22.15 14.78 23.36
N GLU A 270 -21.83 14.93 24.65
CA GLU A 270 -20.84 15.91 25.12
C GLU A 270 -19.92 15.36 26.21
N SER A 271 -18.82 14.68 25.83
CA SER A 271 -17.57 14.74 26.62
C SER A 271 -16.29 14.23 25.95
N VAL A 272 -16.24 14.03 24.62
CA VAL A 272 -14.94 13.78 23.97
C VAL A 272 -14.23 15.12 23.76
N SER A 273 -13.66 15.64 24.85
CA SER A 273 -12.74 16.76 24.85
C SER A 273 -11.59 16.46 23.88
N GLU A 274 -11.65 17.09 22.71
CA GLU A 274 -10.52 17.27 21.83
C GLU A 274 -9.51 18.18 22.55
N LEU A 275 -8.60 17.61 23.34
CA LEU A 275 -7.30 18.20 23.69
C LEU A 275 -6.46 17.20 24.51
N GLY A 276 -5.47 16.60 23.87
CA GLY A 276 -4.20 16.22 24.51
C GLY A 276 -4.25 15.31 25.73
N GLY A 277 -4.93 14.16 25.64
CA GLY A 277 -4.83 13.07 26.60
C GLY A 277 -4.80 11.73 25.87
N VAL A 278 -4.14 10.73 26.43
CA VAL A 278 -4.22 9.34 25.95
C VAL A 278 -5.71 8.98 25.87
N VAL A 279 -6.24 8.82 24.65
CA VAL A 279 -7.64 8.43 24.46
C VAL A 279 -7.75 7.01 24.96
N GLU A 280 -8.47 6.80 26.06
CA GLU A 280 -8.72 5.44 26.59
C GLU A 280 -9.18 4.54 25.44
N GLY A 281 -8.52 3.39 25.28
CA GLY A 281 -8.83 2.41 24.24
C GLY A 281 -8.09 2.57 22.91
N GLU A 282 -7.22 3.56 22.70
CA GLU A 282 -6.40 3.63 21.48
C GLU A 282 -5.37 2.47 21.42
N PRO A 283 -5.26 1.74 20.30
CA PRO A 283 -4.35 0.61 20.21
C PRO A 283 -2.87 1.02 20.35
N THR A 284 -2.15 0.30 21.20
CA THR A 284 -0.68 0.44 21.32
C THR A 284 0.08 -0.46 20.35
N SER A 285 -0.61 -1.42 19.72
CA SER A 285 -0.03 -2.41 18.81
C SER A 285 -0.05 -1.91 17.35
N ARG A 286 0.79 -2.52 16.51
CA ARG A 286 0.76 -2.33 15.04
C ARG A 286 -0.09 -3.39 14.32
N ASP A 287 -0.99 -4.09 15.02
CA ASP A 287 -1.89 -5.05 14.38
C ASP A 287 -3.06 -4.32 13.71
N ALA A 288 -3.25 -4.58 12.42
CA ALA A 288 -4.33 -3.96 11.65
C ALA A 288 -5.73 -4.26 12.23
N LEU A 289 -5.92 -5.40 12.91
CA LEU A 289 -7.20 -5.77 13.51
C LEU A 289 -7.54 -4.87 14.69
N ASP A 290 -6.57 -4.55 15.54
CA ASP A 290 -6.79 -3.70 16.72
C ASP A 290 -7.23 -2.29 16.27
N TRP A 291 -6.57 -1.76 15.24
CA TRP A 291 -6.93 -0.48 14.62
C TRP A 291 -8.28 -0.51 13.91
N TYR A 292 -8.60 -1.60 13.21
CA TYR A 292 -9.91 -1.78 12.59
C TYR A 292 -11.02 -1.80 13.64
N MET A 293 -10.87 -2.61 14.70
CA MET A 293 -11.81 -2.68 15.81
C MET A 293 -12.00 -1.34 16.49
N TYR A 294 -10.90 -0.62 16.75
CA TYR A 294 -10.95 0.71 17.35
C TYR A 294 -11.76 1.70 16.51
N ILE A 295 -11.49 1.78 15.21
CA ILE A 295 -12.23 2.68 14.30
C ILE A 295 -13.69 2.27 14.15
N SER A 296 -13.98 0.96 14.06
CA SER A 296 -15.36 0.46 13.95
C SER A 296 -16.17 0.73 15.22
N ARG A 297 -15.58 0.53 16.41
CA ARG A 297 -16.26 0.66 17.70
C ARG A 297 -16.50 2.11 18.09
N TYR A 298 -15.45 2.94 18.05
CA TYR A 298 -15.51 4.29 18.61
C TYR A 298 -15.87 5.37 17.58
N TYR A 299 -15.73 5.07 16.29
CA TYR A 299 -15.94 6.05 15.23
C TYR A 299 -16.84 5.55 14.09
N HIS A 300 -17.47 4.37 14.24
CA HIS A 300 -18.37 3.77 13.25
C HIS A 300 -17.79 3.72 11.83
N GLY A 301 -16.47 3.48 11.72
CA GLY A 301 -15.79 3.44 10.42
C GLY A 301 -15.28 4.79 9.90
N SER A 302 -15.60 5.91 10.57
CA SER A 302 -15.10 7.24 10.22
C SER A 302 -13.72 7.52 10.85
N LEU A 303 -12.92 8.39 10.22
CA LEU A 303 -11.62 8.76 10.76
C LEU A 303 -11.66 10.12 11.47
N PRO A 304 -11.25 10.18 12.76
CA PRO A 304 -11.15 11.42 13.51
C PRO A 304 -10.20 12.44 12.87
N ALA A 305 -10.48 13.73 13.09
CA ALA A 305 -9.68 14.84 12.56
C ALA A 305 -8.19 14.73 12.98
N ARG A 306 -7.91 14.31 14.22
CA ARG A 306 -6.54 14.13 14.72
C ARG A 306 -5.72 13.14 13.88
N MET A 307 -6.34 12.07 13.38
CA MET A 307 -5.63 11.07 12.56
C MET A 307 -5.31 11.64 11.19
N ARG A 308 -6.26 12.38 10.60
CA ARG A 308 -6.09 13.11 9.34
C ARG A 308 -4.95 14.12 9.45
N ALA A 309 -4.88 14.87 10.54
CA ALA A 309 -3.87 15.90 10.75
C ALA A 309 -2.43 15.37 10.61
N VAL A 310 -2.12 14.17 11.12
CA VAL A 310 -0.78 13.56 11.03
C VAL A 310 -0.37 13.30 9.57
N ALA A 311 -1.27 12.72 8.77
CA ALA A 311 -1.00 12.46 7.36
C ALA A 311 -0.90 13.75 6.54
N LEU A 312 -1.83 14.69 6.76
CA LEU A 312 -1.85 15.98 6.05
C LEU A 312 -0.60 16.82 6.35
N ASP A 313 -0.14 16.88 7.60
CA ASP A 313 1.10 17.56 7.98
C ASP A 313 2.30 17.00 7.18
N ARG A 314 2.44 15.67 7.11
CA ARG A 314 3.53 15.02 6.36
C ARG A 314 3.44 15.29 4.86
N TRP A 315 2.26 15.17 4.27
CA TRP A 315 2.05 15.42 2.84
C TRP A 315 2.28 16.88 2.45
N SER A 316 1.99 17.83 3.35
CA SER A 316 2.22 19.26 3.10
C SER A 316 3.70 19.61 2.89
N LYS A 317 4.59 18.85 3.54
CA LYS A 317 6.05 19.04 3.57
C LYS A 317 6.77 18.40 2.38
N LEU A 318 6.06 17.71 1.48
CA LEU A 318 6.66 17.09 0.31
C LEU A 318 7.39 18.09 -0.59
N THR A 319 8.61 17.77 -0.99
CA THR A 319 9.44 18.55 -1.93
C THR A 319 9.69 17.77 -3.21
N ASP A 320 10.20 18.44 -4.25
CA ASP A 320 10.54 17.82 -5.55
C ASP A 320 9.42 16.99 -6.21
N VAL A 321 8.19 17.47 -6.03
CA VAL A 321 6.97 16.83 -6.53
C VAL A 321 6.76 17.19 -8.01
N ARG A 322 6.59 16.17 -8.86
CA ARG A 322 6.30 16.34 -10.30
C ARG A 322 4.79 16.41 -10.58
N PRO A 323 4.37 17.02 -11.70
CA PRO A 323 2.97 17.02 -12.14
C PRO A 323 2.43 15.60 -12.39
N ASN A 324 1.12 15.40 -12.20
CA ASN A 324 0.38 14.16 -12.41
C ASN A 324 0.90 12.98 -11.56
N THR A 325 1.36 13.27 -10.35
CA THR A 325 1.89 12.27 -9.42
C THR A 325 1.03 12.12 -8.17
N VAL A 326 1.19 10.98 -7.48
CA VAL A 326 0.58 10.75 -6.17
C VAL A 326 1.02 11.81 -5.16
N GLY A 327 2.29 12.21 -5.19
CA GLY A 327 2.83 13.28 -4.35
C GLY A 327 2.14 14.62 -4.57
N GLU A 328 1.87 14.99 -5.84
CA GLU A 328 1.15 16.23 -6.15
C GLU A 328 -0.27 16.19 -5.62
N PHE A 329 -0.95 15.07 -5.85
CA PHE A 329 -2.31 14.84 -5.38
C PHE A 329 -2.43 15.02 -3.86
N VAL A 330 -1.62 14.30 -3.07
CA VAL A 330 -1.71 14.37 -1.60
C VAL A 330 -1.24 15.71 -1.05
N LYS A 331 -0.24 16.35 -1.68
CA LYS A 331 0.22 17.68 -1.28
C LYS A 331 -0.87 18.73 -1.51
N ARG A 332 -1.56 18.70 -2.65
CA ARG A 332 -2.69 19.60 -2.92
C ARG A 332 -3.83 19.37 -1.93
N MET A 333 -4.15 18.10 -1.65
CA MET A 333 -5.16 17.74 -0.66
C MET A 333 -4.82 18.31 0.73
N SER A 334 -3.55 18.25 1.15
CA SER A 334 -3.13 18.79 2.46
C SER A 334 -3.26 20.31 2.60
N LYS A 335 -3.21 21.05 1.50
CA LYS A 335 -3.34 22.52 1.51
C LYS A 335 -4.80 22.98 1.55
N ASN A 336 -5.71 22.21 0.95
CA ASN A 336 -7.12 22.55 0.88
C ASN A 336 -7.89 22.28 2.20
N VAL A 337 -7.20 21.75 3.22
CA VAL A 337 -7.76 21.40 4.54
C VAL A 337 -7.21 22.32 5.65
N GLN A 338 -6.33 23.27 5.33
CA GLN A 338 -5.97 24.32 6.28
C GLN A 338 -7.10 25.38 6.31
N PRO A 339 -7.55 25.81 7.51
CA PRO A 339 -8.67 26.74 7.66
C PRO A 339 -8.44 28.10 7.01
#